data_AF-A0A7C4AKW7-F1
#
_entry.id   AF-A0A7C4AKW7-F1
#
_cell.length_a   1.000
_cell.length_b   1.000
_cell.length_c   1.000
_cell.angle_alpha   90.00
_cell.angle_beta   90.00
_cell.angle_gamma   90.00
#
_symmetry.space_group_name_H-M   'P 1'
#
loop_
_entity.id
_entity.type
_entity.pdbx_description
1 polymer ?
#
loop_
_entity_poly.entity_id
_entity_poly.type
_entity_poly.pdbx_seq_one_letter_code
_entity_poly.pdbx_strand_id
1 'polypeptide(L)'
;MQKIIKSSRPFAIIVLGLICGFSLGLVLRIAGAAYSLDGNVIPSADYLYRLGTPTARWSSINSRIYFDAAGNVGIGTASPAASLEINGGVRLITGTKGTCDATLRGTLWYTSGGAGKDSVQVCAKDAAGTYAWRTIY
;
A
#
# COMPACT_ATOMS: atom_id res chain seq x y z
N MET A 1 15.32 61.44 -11.62
CA MET A 1 13.97 60.95 -12.03
C MET A 1 14.01 59.43 -12.04
N GLN A 2 13.48 58.80 -10.99
CA GLN A 2 13.60 57.37 -10.71
C GLN A 2 12.37 56.65 -11.30
N LYS A 3 12.61 55.72 -12.23
CA LYS A 3 11.54 55.00 -12.94
C LYS A 3 11.16 53.76 -12.12
N ILE A 4 10.04 53.83 -11.40
CA ILE A 4 9.45 52.70 -10.66
C ILE A 4 8.73 51.79 -11.67
N ILE A 5 9.15 50.53 -11.77
CA ILE A 5 8.44 49.49 -12.55
C ILE A 5 7.59 48.68 -11.57
N LYS A 6 6.27 48.82 -11.64
CA LYS A 6 5.31 47.95 -10.91
C LYS A 6 5.21 46.61 -11.66
N SER A 7 5.56 45.50 -10.99
CA SER A 7 5.26 44.15 -11.45
C SER A 7 4.11 43.58 -10.62
N SER A 8 3.00 43.28 -11.29
CA SER A 8 1.73 42.83 -10.72
C SER A 8 1.45 41.38 -11.09
N ARG A 9 2.10 40.41 -10.43
CA ARG A 9 1.66 38.99 -10.35
C ARG A 9 2.19 38.36 -9.05
N PRO A 10 1.33 37.81 -8.17
CA PRO A 10 1.78 37.21 -6.91
C PRO A 10 2.32 35.79 -7.16
N PHE A 11 3.31 35.39 -6.35
CA PHE A 11 3.95 34.06 -6.32
C PHE A 11 4.90 33.69 -7.48
N ALA A 12 6.05 34.36 -7.52
CA ALA A 12 7.26 33.78 -8.08
C ALA A 12 8.07 33.15 -6.93
N ILE A 13 8.17 31.82 -6.92
CA ILE A 13 9.10 31.08 -6.06
C ILE A 13 10.51 31.58 -6.42
N ILE A 14 11.17 32.21 -5.45
CA ILE A 14 12.56 32.67 -5.57
C ILE A 14 13.43 31.41 -5.68
N VAL A 15 13.87 31.08 -6.89
CA VAL A 15 15.04 30.22 -7.11
C VAL A 15 16.27 31.11 -6.93
N LEU A 16 16.72 31.26 -5.68
CA LEU A 16 18.04 31.82 -5.39
C LEU A 16 19.05 30.69 -5.56
N GLY A 17 19.95 30.83 -6.53
CA GLY A 17 21.02 29.87 -6.78
C GLY A 17 21.89 29.65 -5.54
N LEU A 18 22.01 28.40 -5.13
CA LEU A 18 23.05 27.90 -4.22
C LEU A 18 23.72 26.70 -4.88
N ILE A 19 24.63 26.96 -5.82
CA ILE A 19 25.64 25.98 -6.23
C ILE A 19 26.89 26.24 -5.38
N CYS A 20 26.93 25.64 -4.18
CA CYS A 20 28.16 25.17 -3.56
C CYS A 20 27.84 24.27 -2.35
N GLY A 21 27.93 22.95 -2.53
CA GLY A 21 28.41 22.02 -1.49
C GLY A 21 27.54 21.65 -0.28
N PHE A 22 26.29 22.12 -0.13
CA PHE A 22 25.41 21.66 0.96
C PHE A 22 24.15 21.04 0.38
N SER A 23 24.09 19.71 0.36
CA SER A 23 22.87 18.94 0.08
C SER A 23 21.89 19.08 1.24
N LEU A 24 21.33 20.28 1.41
CA LEU A 24 20.26 20.54 2.36
C LEU A 24 18.98 19.93 1.77
N GLY A 25 18.53 18.80 2.32
CA GLY A 25 17.30 18.15 1.88
C GLY A 25 16.10 19.11 1.99
N LEU A 26 15.55 19.52 0.84
CA LEU A 26 14.35 20.36 0.80
C LEU A 26 13.13 19.52 1.20
N VAL A 27 12.60 19.76 2.40
CA VAL A 27 11.32 19.17 2.83
C VAL A 27 10.18 20.08 2.37
N LEU A 28 9.49 19.70 1.28
CA LEU A 28 8.29 20.39 0.82
C LEU A 28 7.09 20.02 1.70
N ARG A 29 6.64 20.95 2.54
CA ARG A 29 5.36 20.82 3.27
C ARG A 29 4.26 21.46 2.43
N ILE A 30 3.35 20.64 1.92
CA ILE A 30 2.17 21.12 1.18
C ILE A 30 1.02 21.26 2.19
N ALA A 31 0.58 22.48 2.47
CA ALA A 31 -0.54 22.77 3.36
C ALA A 31 -1.73 23.24 2.51
N GLY A 32 -2.62 22.31 2.14
CA GLY A 32 -3.81 22.57 1.33
C GLY A 32 -4.71 21.33 1.22
N ALA A 33 -6.02 21.53 1.01
CA ALA A 33 -7.04 20.49 1.12
C ALA A 33 -7.05 19.45 -0.02
N ALA A 34 -6.41 19.74 -1.17
CA ALA A 34 -6.26 18.79 -2.25
C ALA A 34 -5.02 19.15 -3.09
N TYR A 35 -4.09 18.20 -3.23
CA TYR A 35 -2.96 18.30 -4.14
C TYR A 35 -2.97 17.07 -5.04
N SER A 36 -3.05 17.28 -6.35
CA SER A 36 -2.81 16.22 -7.33
C SER A 36 -1.31 16.14 -7.58
N LEU A 37 -0.75 14.94 -7.49
CA LEU A 37 0.61 14.67 -7.94
C LEU A 37 0.49 14.03 -9.31
N ASP A 38 0.68 14.84 -10.35
CA ASP A 38 0.59 14.38 -11.74
C ASP A 38 1.88 13.65 -12.19
N GLY A 39 2.82 13.43 -11.27
CA GLY A 39 4.10 12.76 -11.49
C GLY A 39 4.39 11.66 -10.46
N ASN A 40 5.48 10.92 -10.67
CA ASN A 40 5.86 9.80 -9.81
C ASN A 40 6.19 10.29 -8.39
N VAL A 41 5.59 9.64 -7.39
CA VAL A 41 6.01 9.83 -6.00
C VAL A 41 6.98 8.74 -5.62
N ILE A 42 8.26 9.11 -5.53
CA ILE A 42 9.37 8.19 -5.27
C ILE A 42 9.69 8.23 -3.77
N PRO A 43 9.53 7.12 -3.02
CA PRO A 43 9.88 7.10 -1.60
C PRO A 43 11.39 7.25 -1.42
N SER A 44 11.81 8.00 -0.39
CA SER A 44 13.21 8.13 -0.02
C SER A 44 13.69 6.85 0.66
N ALA A 45 14.77 6.24 0.15
CA ALA A 45 15.61 5.15 0.68
C ALA A 45 14.94 3.87 1.23
N ASP A 46 13.91 3.97 2.04
CA ASP A 46 13.27 2.86 2.75
C ASP A 46 12.15 2.19 1.95
N TYR A 47 11.86 2.66 0.72
CA TYR A 47 10.75 2.20 -0.12
C TYR A 47 9.35 2.26 0.54
N LEU A 48 9.22 2.92 1.69
CA LEU A 48 7.97 3.05 2.41
C LEU A 48 7.23 4.31 1.97
N TYR A 49 6.06 4.14 1.34
CA TYR A 49 5.16 5.23 1.05
C TYR A 49 4.21 5.46 2.23
N ARG A 50 4.63 6.31 3.17
CA ARG A 50 3.76 6.74 4.28
C ARG A 50 2.87 7.88 3.82
N LEU A 51 1.63 7.57 3.47
CA LEU A 51 0.61 8.56 3.14
C LEU A 51 -0.13 9.00 4.39
N GLY A 52 0.04 10.28 4.74
CA GLY A 52 -0.57 10.90 5.90
C GLY A 52 0.39 11.13 7.08
N THR A 53 -0.14 11.70 8.15
CA THR A 53 0.58 11.94 9.41
C THR A 53 0.26 10.81 10.42
N PRO A 54 0.99 10.72 11.55
CA PRO A 54 0.58 9.86 12.65
C PRO A 54 -0.86 10.12 13.15
N THR A 55 -1.38 11.32 12.91
CA THR A 55 -2.70 11.79 13.34
C THR A 55 -3.76 11.80 12.23
N ALA A 56 -3.39 11.58 10.97
CA ALA A 56 -4.30 11.58 9.82
C ALA A 56 -3.74 10.70 8.71
N ARG A 57 -4.27 9.48 8.57
CA ARG A 57 -3.94 8.54 7.50
C ARG A 57 -4.93 8.67 6.36
N TRP A 58 -4.51 8.32 5.14
CA TRP A 58 -5.45 8.18 4.01
C TRP A 58 -6.53 7.14 4.35
N SER A 59 -7.80 7.51 4.20
CA SER A 59 -8.94 6.66 4.58
C SER A 59 -9.37 5.68 3.48
N SER A 60 -9.10 5.98 2.21
CA SER A 60 -9.40 5.08 1.10
C SER A 60 -8.56 5.34 -0.15
N ILE A 61 -8.50 4.32 -1.02
CA ILE A 61 -8.04 4.42 -2.41
C ILE A 61 -9.28 4.26 -3.30
N ASN A 62 -9.66 5.33 -4.00
CA ASN A 62 -10.79 5.37 -4.93
C ASN A 62 -12.11 4.81 -4.36
N SER A 63 -12.32 4.91 -3.04
CA SER A 63 -13.49 4.31 -2.34
C SER A 63 -13.65 2.80 -2.59
N ARG A 64 -12.56 2.09 -2.86
CA ARG A 64 -12.54 0.64 -3.07
C ARG A 64 -11.76 -0.10 -2.01
N ILE A 65 -10.59 0.42 -1.64
CA ILE A 65 -9.79 -0.09 -0.53
C ILE A 65 -9.87 0.95 0.57
N TYR A 66 -10.24 0.54 1.77
CA TYR A 66 -10.41 1.38 2.94
C TYR A 66 -9.37 0.99 3.99
N PHE A 67 -8.82 2.00 4.64
CA PHE A 67 -7.93 1.85 5.79
C PHE A 67 -8.60 2.55 6.96
N ASP A 68 -9.05 1.78 7.94
CA ASP A 68 -9.70 2.35 9.11
C ASP A 68 -8.70 2.92 10.12
N ALA A 69 -9.20 3.61 11.13
CA ALA A 69 -8.36 4.19 12.18
C ALA A 69 -7.69 3.12 13.07
N ALA A 70 -8.24 1.90 13.12
CA ALA A 70 -7.70 0.78 13.87
C ALA A 70 -6.61 0.02 13.10
N GLY A 71 -6.39 0.34 11.82
CA GLY A 71 -5.40 -0.31 10.96
C GLY A 71 -5.94 -1.53 10.19
N ASN A 72 -7.26 -1.73 10.18
CA ASN A 72 -7.89 -2.77 9.39
C ASN A 72 -7.99 -2.34 7.92
N VAL A 73 -7.98 -3.31 7.03
CA VAL A 73 -8.13 -3.11 5.58
C VAL A 73 -9.48 -3.67 5.12
N GLY A 74 -10.32 -2.81 4.55
CA GLY A 74 -11.56 -3.19 3.90
C GLY A 74 -11.42 -3.14 2.38
N ILE A 75 -11.84 -4.18 1.66
CA ILE A 75 -12.00 -4.15 0.20
C ILE A 75 -13.49 -4.21 -0.11
N GLY A 76 -14.05 -3.13 -0.68
CA GLY A 76 -15.49 -3.01 -0.91
C GLY A 76 -16.32 -2.79 0.36
N THR A 77 -15.69 -2.59 1.52
CA THR A 77 -16.32 -2.27 2.80
C THR A 77 -15.57 -1.11 3.48
N ALA A 78 -16.29 -0.08 3.89
CA ALA A 78 -15.72 1.11 4.54
C ALA A 78 -15.56 0.94 6.07
N SER A 79 -16.13 -0.12 6.64
CA SER A 79 -16.14 -0.38 8.08
C SER A 79 -15.86 -1.87 8.33
N PRO A 80 -14.61 -2.31 8.07
CA PRO A 80 -14.22 -3.69 8.30
C PRO A 80 -14.29 -4.05 9.79
N ALA A 81 -14.86 -5.22 10.11
CA ALA A 81 -14.93 -5.79 11.45
C ALA A 81 -13.73 -6.70 11.79
N ALA A 82 -12.89 -7.01 10.80
CA ALA A 82 -11.67 -7.80 10.94
C ALA A 82 -10.48 -7.08 10.29
N SER A 83 -9.26 -7.48 10.63
CA SER A 83 -8.03 -6.85 10.10
C SER A 83 -7.92 -6.87 8.57
N LEU A 84 -8.55 -7.84 7.92
CA LEU A 84 -8.81 -7.83 6.49
C LEU A 84 -10.25 -8.31 6.26
N GLU A 85 -11.07 -7.46 5.66
CA GLU A 85 -12.44 -7.81 5.26
C GLU A 85 -12.66 -7.48 3.79
N ILE A 86 -13.27 -8.41 3.06
CA ILE A 86 -13.54 -8.28 1.64
C ILE A 86 -15.04 -8.48 1.43
N ASN A 87 -15.72 -7.42 1.02
CA ASN A 87 -17.11 -7.49 0.57
C ASN A 87 -17.14 -7.97 -0.88
N GLY A 88 -17.08 -9.29 -1.06
CA GLY A 88 -17.01 -9.96 -2.35
C GLY A 88 -16.22 -11.26 -2.31
N GLY A 89 -15.86 -11.79 -3.49
CA GLY A 89 -15.06 -13.00 -3.62
C GLY A 89 -13.56 -12.72 -3.76
N VAL A 90 -12.74 -13.70 -3.34
CA VAL A 90 -11.28 -13.69 -3.57
C VAL A 90 -10.96 -14.73 -4.64
N ARG A 91 -10.32 -14.29 -5.72
CA ARG A 91 -9.76 -15.21 -6.73
C ARG A 91 -8.27 -15.39 -6.48
N LEU A 92 -7.88 -16.60 -6.09
CA LEU A 92 -6.47 -16.96 -5.92
C LEU A 92 -5.88 -17.38 -7.27
N ILE A 93 -4.97 -16.58 -7.81
CA ILE A 93 -4.17 -16.94 -8.99
C ILE A 93 -2.84 -17.46 -8.46
N THR A 94 -2.63 -18.76 -8.53
CA THR A 94 -1.49 -19.41 -7.88
C THR A 94 -0.41 -19.78 -8.89
N GLY A 95 0.86 -19.59 -8.51
CA GLY A 95 2.03 -20.01 -9.27
C GLY A 95 2.55 -21.37 -8.82
N THR A 96 3.87 -21.49 -8.64
CA THR A 96 4.48 -22.71 -8.10
C THR A 96 4.10 -22.89 -6.63
N LYS A 97 3.51 -24.04 -6.32
CA LYS A 97 3.16 -24.40 -4.95
C LYS A 97 4.41 -24.77 -4.15
N GLY A 98 4.71 -23.99 -3.12
CA GLY A 98 5.84 -24.27 -2.22
C GLY A 98 5.62 -25.51 -1.33
N THR A 99 6.71 -26.07 -0.81
CA THR A 99 6.65 -27.12 0.22
C THR A 99 6.02 -26.55 1.48
N CYS A 100 5.05 -27.25 2.06
CA CYS A 100 4.47 -26.81 3.33
C CYS A 100 5.52 -26.97 4.44
N ASP A 101 5.88 -25.85 5.05
CA ASP A 101 6.85 -25.77 6.15
C ASP A 101 6.38 -24.72 7.20
N ALA A 102 7.26 -24.34 8.12
CA ALA A 102 6.95 -23.35 9.14
C ALA A 102 6.64 -21.96 8.56
N THR A 103 7.22 -21.60 7.41
CA THR A 103 7.07 -20.29 6.76
C THR A 103 5.73 -20.16 6.07
N LEU A 104 5.26 -21.24 5.42
CA LEU A 104 3.99 -21.25 4.70
C LEU A 104 2.79 -21.70 5.56
N ARG A 105 2.99 -22.01 6.85
CA ARG A 105 1.92 -22.44 7.76
C ARG A 105 0.76 -21.43 7.77
N GLY A 106 -0.47 -21.93 7.65
CA GLY A 106 -1.70 -21.12 7.63
C GLY A 106 -2.05 -20.54 6.26
N THR A 107 -1.19 -20.71 5.26
CA THR A 107 -1.47 -20.27 3.89
C THR A 107 -2.58 -21.12 3.27
N LEU A 108 -3.58 -20.44 2.70
CA LEU A 108 -4.56 -21.03 1.80
C LEU A 108 -3.98 -21.12 0.39
N TRP A 109 -4.04 -22.29 -0.21
CA TRP A 109 -3.57 -22.54 -1.57
C TRP A 109 -4.67 -23.16 -2.42
N TYR A 110 -4.91 -22.55 -3.57
CA TYR A 110 -5.77 -23.10 -4.61
C TYR A 110 -4.91 -23.76 -5.68
N THR A 111 -5.30 -24.94 -6.16
CA THR A 111 -4.66 -25.56 -7.33
C THR A 111 -5.72 -25.85 -8.36
N SER A 112 -5.57 -25.27 -9.56
CA SER A 112 -6.44 -25.61 -10.67
C SER A 112 -6.13 -27.02 -11.17
N GLY A 113 -7.14 -27.87 -11.26
CA GLY A 113 -7.01 -29.23 -11.79
C GLY A 113 -6.90 -29.27 -13.32
N GLY A 114 -7.11 -28.16 -14.01
CA GLY A 114 -7.21 -28.13 -15.47
C GLY A 114 -8.43 -28.92 -15.94
N ALA A 115 -8.21 -30.04 -16.63
CA ALA A 115 -9.28 -30.99 -16.95
C ALA A 115 -9.67 -31.90 -15.76
N GLY A 116 -8.86 -31.92 -14.70
CA GLY A 116 -9.12 -32.63 -13.45
C GLY A 116 -9.84 -31.79 -12.40
N LYS A 117 -9.87 -32.28 -11.16
CA LYS A 117 -10.52 -31.59 -10.03
C LYS A 117 -9.64 -30.48 -9.47
N ASP A 118 -10.24 -29.35 -9.15
CA ASP A 118 -9.60 -28.30 -8.37
C ASP A 118 -9.42 -28.74 -6.91
N SER A 119 -8.47 -28.11 -6.21
CA SER A 119 -8.26 -28.35 -4.79
C SER A 119 -7.98 -27.05 -4.04
N VAL A 120 -8.56 -26.93 -2.85
CA VAL A 120 -8.22 -25.90 -1.86
C VAL A 120 -7.53 -26.60 -0.70
N GLN A 121 -6.38 -26.09 -0.29
CA GLN A 121 -5.54 -26.71 0.74
C GLN A 121 -5.01 -25.66 1.71
N VAL A 122 -4.79 -26.04 2.97
CA VAL A 122 -4.09 -25.24 3.97
C VAL A 122 -2.80 -25.94 4.37
N CYS A 123 -1.71 -25.17 4.48
CA CYS A 123 -0.49 -25.69 5.07
C CYS A 123 -0.63 -25.74 6.60
N ALA A 124 -0.61 -26.94 7.16
CA ALA A 124 -0.81 -27.17 8.59
C ALA A 124 0.28 -28.06 9.19
N LYS A 125 0.55 -27.83 10.48
CA LYS A 125 1.41 -28.67 11.32
C LYS A 125 0.54 -29.65 12.11
N ASP A 126 0.85 -30.93 12.06
CA ASP A 126 0.15 -31.93 12.88
C ASP A 126 0.73 -32.08 14.30
N ALA A 127 0.15 -32.97 15.09
CA ALA A 127 0.55 -33.22 16.47
C ALA A 127 1.97 -33.82 16.60
N ALA A 128 2.44 -34.52 15.57
CA ALA A 128 3.82 -35.02 15.50
C ALA A 128 4.82 -33.94 15.04
N GLY A 129 4.32 -32.73 14.72
CA GLY A 129 5.11 -31.60 14.30
C GLY A 129 5.48 -31.58 12.82
N THR A 130 4.83 -32.42 12.01
CA THR A 130 5.07 -32.52 10.57
C THR A 130 4.18 -31.53 9.83
N TYR A 131 4.77 -30.81 8.87
CA TYR A 131 4.07 -29.86 8.01
C TYR A 131 3.58 -30.57 6.74
N ALA A 132 2.31 -30.39 6.41
CA ALA A 132 1.74 -30.92 5.17
C ALA A 132 0.61 -30.03 4.66
N TRP A 133 0.45 -30.03 3.34
CA TRP A 133 -0.74 -29.46 2.70
C TRP A 133 -1.93 -30.36 2.97
N ARG A 134 -2.96 -29.81 3.63
CA ARG A 134 -4.20 -30.52 3.96
C ARG A 134 -5.30 -29.98 3.07
N THR A 135 -5.91 -30.86 2.28
CA THR A 135 -7.07 -30.50 1.45
C THR A 135 -8.27 -30.21 2.33
N ILE A 136 -8.91 -29.08 2.07
CA ILE A 136 -10.15 -28.67 2.70
C ILE A 136 -11.23 -28.98 1.67
N TYR A 137 -11.88 -30.12 1.84
CA TYR A 137 -12.95 -30.62 0.99
C TYR A 137 -14.26 -30.68 1.77
#